data_AF-A0A656JTZ2-F1
#
_entry.id   AF-A0A656JTZ2-F1
#
_cell.length_a   1.000
_cell.length_b   1.000
_cell.length_c   1.000
_cell.angle_alpha   90.00
_cell.angle_beta   90.00
_cell.angle_gamma   90.00
#
_symmetry.space_group_name_H-M   'P 1'
#
loop_
_entity.id
_entity.type
_entity.pdbx_description
1 polymer ?
#
loop_
_entity_poly.entity_id
_entity_poly.type
_entity_poly.pdbx_seq_one_letter_code
_entity_poly.pdbx_strand_id
1 'polypeptide(L)'
;SLRVLRKVPVNDVLAIIAVTVVTVLTDLATAVVFGIIIAAINFAWQQARELYADSHVEADGSKIYHLHGTLFFASTTPFLDQFNPAEDPAQVTLDCRHLSFVDYSAIAALKTLRERYAKAGKHLRVVHLSERCKRLLKRAGVQHA
;
A
#
# COMPACT_ATOMS: atom_id res chain seq x y z
N SER A 1 -29.66 -24.06 8.13
CA SER A 1 -28.93 -22.93 8.75
C SER A 1 -28.23 -22.14 7.64
N LEU A 2 -28.79 -20.99 7.23
CA LEU A 2 -28.40 -20.23 6.01
C LEU A 2 -27.94 -18.79 6.36
N ARG A 3 -27.50 -18.54 7.59
CA ARG A 3 -27.18 -17.19 8.09
C ARG A 3 -25.70 -16.81 8.04
N VAL A 4 -24.81 -17.69 7.58
CA VAL A 4 -23.36 -17.41 7.50
C VAL A 4 -22.93 -16.77 6.17
N LEU A 5 -23.80 -16.80 5.14
CA LEU A 5 -23.49 -16.29 3.80
C LEU A 5 -23.39 -14.76 3.69
N ARG A 6 -23.67 -14.02 4.77
CA ARG A 6 -23.82 -12.55 4.73
C ARG A 6 -22.58 -11.78 5.20
N LYS A 7 -21.45 -12.46 5.45
CA LYS A 7 -20.22 -11.85 5.99
C LYS A 7 -18.96 -12.17 5.17
N VAL A 8 -19.13 -12.71 3.97
CA VAL A 8 -18.04 -13.06 3.07
C VAL A 8 -17.91 -11.95 2.02
N PRO A 9 -16.71 -11.36 1.82
CA PRO A 9 -16.48 -10.37 0.76
C PRO A 9 -16.99 -10.89 -0.58
N VAL A 10 -17.57 -10.03 -1.42
CA VAL A 10 -18.19 -10.44 -2.70
C VAL A 10 -17.19 -11.18 -3.60
N ASN A 11 -15.89 -10.82 -3.51
CA ASN A 11 -14.80 -11.49 -4.20
C ASN A 11 -14.62 -12.96 -3.76
N ASP A 12 -14.79 -13.26 -2.47
CA ASP A 12 -14.67 -14.63 -1.96
C ASP A 12 -15.88 -15.49 -2.38
N VAL A 13 -17.08 -14.90 -2.45
CA VAL A 13 -18.27 -15.60 -2.96
C VAL A 13 -18.12 -15.94 -4.45
N LEU A 14 -17.60 -15.01 -5.25
CA LEU A 14 -17.29 -15.24 -6.66
C LEU A 14 -16.23 -16.33 -6.85
N ALA A 15 -15.18 -16.32 -6.02
CA ALA A 15 -14.15 -17.36 -6.03
C ALA A 15 -14.74 -18.75 -5.73
N ILE A 16 -15.60 -18.87 -4.71
CA ILE A 16 -16.24 -20.13 -4.33
C ILE A 16 -17.13 -20.65 -5.47
N ILE A 17 -17.93 -19.78 -6.11
CA ILE A 17 -18.81 -20.17 -7.22
C ILE A 17 -17.97 -20.63 -8.43
N ALA A 18 -16.92 -19.90 -8.78
CA ALA A 18 -16.03 -20.26 -9.89
C ALA A 18 -15.37 -21.62 -9.67
N VAL A 19 -14.81 -21.86 -8.47
CA VAL A 19 -14.21 -23.16 -8.11
C VAL A 19 -15.24 -24.27 -8.15
N THR A 20 -16.44 -24.05 -7.64
CA THR A 20 -17.52 -25.06 -7.64
C THR A 20 -17.93 -25.44 -9.07
N VAL A 21 -18.07 -24.45 -9.96
CA VAL A 21 -18.41 -24.68 -11.38
C VAL A 21 -17.29 -25.43 -12.10
N VAL A 22 -16.02 -25.08 -11.85
CA VAL A 22 -14.87 -25.82 -12.38
C VAL A 22 -14.84 -27.24 -11.83
N THR A 23 -15.11 -27.45 -10.54
CA THR A 23 -15.16 -28.78 -9.90
C THR A 23 -16.21 -29.71 -10.50
N VAL A 24 -17.31 -29.16 -11.00
CA VAL A 24 -18.39 -29.93 -11.64
C VAL A 24 -18.06 -30.22 -13.11
N LEU A 25 -17.26 -29.37 -13.76
CA LEU A 25 -16.95 -29.46 -15.20
C LEU A 25 -15.60 -30.15 -15.50
N THR A 26 -14.68 -30.25 -14.53
CA THR A 26 -13.37 -30.92 -14.67
C THR A 26 -13.03 -31.79 -13.45
N ASP A 27 -12.08 -32.71 -13.64
CA ASP A 27 -11.51 -33.58 -12.60
C ASP A 27 -11.28 -32.80 -11.28
N LEU A 28 -11.72 -33.38 -10.15
CA LEU A 28 -11.66 -32.78 -8.81
C LEU A 28 -10.27 -32.19 -8.49
N ALA A 29 -9.20 -32.83 -8.95
CA ALA A 29 -7.84 -32.34 -8.75
C ALA A 29 -7.58 -30.98 -9.43
N THR A 30 -8.11 -30.77 -10.63
CA THR A 30 -7.94 -29.51 -11.39
C THR A 30 -8.64 -28.35 -10.70
N ALA A 31 -9.84 -28.59 -10.17
CA ALA A 31 -10.61 -27.56 -9.50
C ALA A 31 -10.00 -27.16 -8.14
N VAL A 32 -9.41 -28.10 -7.40
CA VAL A 32 -8.66 -27.81 -6.17
C VAL A 32 -7.45 -26.91 -6.47
N VAL A 33 -6.69 -27.21 -7.53
CA VAL A 33 -5.53 -26.38 -7.93
C VAL A 33 -5.95 -24.96 -8.28
N PHE A 34 -7.03 -24.79 -9.06
CA PHE A 34 -7.57 -23.47 -9.38
C PHE A 34 -8.03 -22.70 -8.14
N GLY A 35 -8.68 -23.39 -7.17
CA GLY A 35 -9.08 -22.78 -5.91
C GLY A 35 -7.91 -22.28 -5.07
N ILE A 36 -6.80 -23.04 -5.02
CA ILE A 36 -5.58 -22.63 -4.32
C ILE A 36 -4.98 -21.38 -4.98
N ILE A 37 -4.94 -21.32 -6.31
CA ILE A 37 -4.40 -20.15 -7.04
C ILE A 37 -5.23 -18.89 -6.73
N ILE A 38 -6.56 -18.98 -6.81
CA ILE A 38 -7.44 -17.84 -6.53
C ILE A 38 -7.31 -17.41 -5.07
N ALA A 39 -7.29 -18.35 -4.12
CA ALA A 39 -7.09 -18.05 -2.71
C ALA A 39 -5.73 -17.39 -2.43
N ALA A 40 -4.66 -17.84 -3.09
CA ALA A 40 -3.34 -17.24 -2.98
C ALA A 40 -3.29 -15.80 -3.53
N ILE A 41 -3.95 -15.55 -4.66
CA ILE A 41 -4.06 -14.21 -5.25
C ILE A 41 -4.86 -13.27 -4.33
N ASN A 42 -6.01 -13.70 -3.82
CA ASN A 42 -6.81 -12.92 -2.88
C ASN A 42 -6.04 -12.63 -1.59
N PHE A 43 -5.36 -13.63 -1.03
CA PHE A 43 -4.54 -13.49 0.16
C PHE A 43 -3.40 -12.48 -0.05
N ALA A 44 -2.69 -12.56 -1.18
CA ALA A 44 -1.66 -11.59 -1.55
C ALA A 44 -2.23 -10.17 -1.68
N TRP A 45 -3.41 -10.01 -2.27
CA TRP A 45 -4.08 -8.71 -2.38
C TRP A 45 -4.50 -8.14 -1.03
N GLN A 46 -4.96 -9.00 -0.12
CA GLN A 46 -5.40 -8.60 1.21
C GLN A 46 -4.22 -8.15 2.08
N GLN A 47 -3.08 -8.84 1.99
CA GLN A 47 -1.85 -8.45 2.67
C GLN A 47 -1.26 -7.13 2.11
N ALA A 48 -1.48 -6.83 0.83
CA ALA A 48 -1.05 -5.56 0.23
C ALA A 48 -1.85 -4.34 0.74
N ARG A 49 -3.00 -4.53 1.40
CA ARG A 49 -3.91 -3.45 1.85
C ARG A 49 -3.63 -2.91 3.26
N GLU A 50 -2.61 -3.40 3.96
CA GLU A 50 -2.24 -2.88 5.29
C GLU A 50 -1.53 -1.52 5.28
N LEU A 51 -1.43 -0.85 4.13
CA LEU A 51 -0.87 0.49 4.02
C LEU A 51 -1.98 1.52 3.79
N TYR A 52 -2.13 2.43 4.75
CA TYR A 52 -3.10 3.52 4.67
C TYR A 52 -2.48 4.85 5.11
N ALA A 53 -2.91 5.92 4.45
CA ALA A 53 -2.49 7.30 4.68
C ALA A 53 -3.69 8.12 5.12
N ASP A 54 -3.64 8.62 6.35
CA ASP A 54 -4.55 9.66 6.82
C ASP A 54 -3.99 11.01 6.43
N SER A 55 -4.84 11.92 5.95
CA SER A 55 -4.42 13.28 5.60
C SER A 55 -5.16 14.30 6.46
N HIS A 56 -4.41 15.21 7.07
CA HIS A 56 -4.93 16.31 7.87
C HIS A 56 -4.39 17.63 7.32
N VAL A 57 -5.26 18.63 7.17
CA VAL A 57 -4.85 20.00 6.81
C VAL A 57 -4.74 20.81 8.08
N GLU A 58 -3.59 21.39 8.31
CA GLU A 58 -3.31 22.23 9.47
C GLU A 58 -3.88 23.64 9.27
N ALA A 59 -4.05 24.38 10.38
CA ALA A 59 -4.58 25.74 10.34
C ALA A 59 -3.71 26.69 9.49
N ASP A 60 -2.44 26.35 9.35
CA ASP A 60 -1.40 27.11 8.65
C ASP A 60 -1.45 26.88 7.13
N GLY A 61 -2.35 26.00 6.64
CA GLY A 61 -2.50 25.62 5.24
C GLY A 61 -1.50 24.53 4.78
N SER A 62 -0.64 24.04 5.67
CA SER A 62 0.18 22.84 5.47
C SER A 62 -0.69 21.58 5.48
N LYS A 63 -0.34 20.58 4.68
CA LYS A 63 -0.99 19.25 4.73
C LYS A 63 -0.04 18.24 5.32
N ILE A 64 -0.51 17.48 6.30
CA ILE A 64 0.23 16.39 6.94
C ILE A 64 -0.40 15.07 6.53
N TYR A 65 0.42 14.15 6.04
CA TYR A 65 0.04 12.77 5.77
C TYR A 65 0.60 11.85 6.84
N HIS A 66 -0.26 11.24 7.65
CA HIS A 66 0.10 10.21 8.63
C HIS A 66 0.06 8.84 7.98
N LEU A 67 1.21 8.18 7.93
CA LEU A 67 1.35 6.89 7.26
C LEU A 67 1.39 5.75 8.27
N HIS A 68 0.53 4.76 8.03
CA HIS A 68 0.38 3.59 8.86
C HIS A 68 0.64 2.32 8.05
N GLY A 69 1.41 1.40 8.64
CA GLY A 69 1.63 0.06 8.11
C GLY A 69 3.04 -0.18 7.60
N THR A 70 3.15 -1.00 6.56
CA THR A 70 4.44 -1.46 6.03
C THR A 70 4.59 -1.13 4.55
N LEU A 71 5.63 -0.39 4.22
CA LEU A 71 6.00 -0.07 2.84
C LEU A 71 7.03 -1.10 2.33
N PHE A 72 6.63 -1.82 1.29
CA PHE A 72 7.43 -2.83 0.59
C PHE A 72 7.04 -2.86 -0.89
N PHE A 73 7.74 -3.65 -1.69
CA PHE A 73 7.55 -3.78 -3.14
C PHE A 73 6.08 -3.85 -3.60
N ALA A 74 5.22 -4.63 -2.93
CA ALA A 74 3.83 -4.78 -3.38
C ALA A 74 2.95 -3.59 -3.00
N SER A 75 3.30 -2.82 -1.96
CA SER A 75 2.53 -1.66 -1.51
C SER A 75 2.99 -0.33 -2.11
N THR A 76 3.94 -0.38 -3.07
CA THR A 76 4.55 0.83 -3.68
C THR A 76 3.56 1.61 -4.56
N THR A 77 2.78 0.91 -5.39
CA THR A 77 1.75 1.51 -6.24
C THR A 77 0.60 2.11 -5.42
N PRO A 78 -0.07 1.37 -4.52
CA PRO A 78 -1.15 1.93 -3.72
C PRO A 78 -0.67 3.04 -2.79
N PHE A 79 0.61 3.05 -2.38
CA PHE A 79 1.20 4.18 -1.68
C PHE A 79 1.20 5.44 -2.53
N LEU A 80 1.73 5.38 -3.75
CA LEU A 80 1.85 6.56 -4.61
C LEU A 80 0.49 7.12 -5.05
N ASP A 81 -0.51 6.27 -5.21
CA ASP A 81 -1.87 6.66 -5.61
C ASP A 81 -2.66 7.36 -4.50
N GLN A 82 -2.21 7.29 -3.24
CA GLN A 82 -2.82 8.01 -2.12
C GLN A 82 -2.47 9.50 -2.09
N PHE A 83 -1.49 9.95 -2.90
CA PHE A 83 -1.06 11.33 -2.93
C PHE A 83 -1.49 12.01 -4.23
N ASN A 84 -1.95 13.26 -4.12
CA ASN A 84 -2.30 14.07 -5.28
C ASN A 84 -1.43 15.34 -5.34
N PRO A 85 -0.24 15.27 -5.97
CA PRO A 85 0.65 16.41 -6.10
C PRO A 85 0.07 17.60 -6.86
N ALA A 86 -1.04 17.45 -7.59
CA ALA A 86 -1.68 18.58 -8.27
C ALA A 86 -2.56 19.41 -7.31
N GLU A 87 -3.31 18.76 -6.43
CA GLU A 87 -4.27 19.39 -5.52
C GLU A 87 -3.69 19.75 -4.15
N ASP A 88 -2.56 19.16 -3.77
CA ASP A 88 -1.99 19.39 -2.44
C ASP A 88 -1.39 20.81 -2.24
N PRO A 89 -1.30 21.32 -1.00
CA PRO A 89 -0.71 22.64 -0.77
C PRO A 89 0.80 22.69 -1.05
N ALA A 90 1.38 23.90 -1.09
CA ALA A 90 2.80 24.11 -1.39
C ALA A 90 3.74 23.42 -0.40
N GLN A 91 3.30 23.24 0.86
CA GLN A 91 4.04 22.54 1.89
C GLN A 91 3.28 21.28 2.32
N VAL A 92 3.91 20.14 2.11
CA VAL A 92 3.38 18.83 2.51
C VAL A 92 4.37 18.14 3.43
N THR A 93 3.88 17.67 4.57
CA THR A 93 4.66 16.90 5.53
C THR A 93 4.20 15.45 5.54
N LEU A 94 5.15 14.52 5.37
CA LEU A 94 4.95 13.09 5.45
C LEU A 94 5.39 12.60 6.83
N ASP A 95 4.45 12.15 7.66
CA ASP A 95 4.74 11.58 8.98
C ASP A 95 4.83 10.06 8.93
N CYS A 96 6.06 9.55 9.06
CA CYS A 96 6.38 8.12 8.97
C CYS A 96 6.46 7.42 10.33
N ARG A 97 5.93 8.03 11.41
CA ARG A 97 6.06 7.50 12.78
C ARG A 97 5.59 6.04 12.93
N HIS A 98 4.51 5.67 12.23
CA HIS A 98 3.92 4.33 12.26
C HIS A 98 4.17 3.54 10.97
N LEU A 99 5.16 3.96 10.16
CA LEU A 99 5.50 3.35 8.90
C LEU A 99 6.83 2.59 8.98
N SER A 100 6.79 1.31 8.58
CA SER A 100 7.99 0.47 8.47
C SER A 100 8.43 0.32 7.01
N PHE A 101 9.68 0.66 6.72
CA PHE A 101 10.31 0.44 5.42
C PHE A 101 11.09 -0.88 5.45
N VAL A 102 10.76 -1.79 4.54
CA VAL A 102 11.29 -3.17 4.60
C VAL A 102 12.36 -3.45 3.54
N ASP A 103 12.27 -2.82 2.37
CA ASP A 103 13.12 -3.10 1.22
C ASP A 103 13.61 -1.84 0.49
N TYR A 104 14.46 -2.04 -0.53
CA TYR A 104 14.94 -0.96 -1.40
C TYR A 104 13.83 -0.32 -2.22
N SER A 105 12.81 -1.10 -2.60
CA SER A 105 11.65 -0.62 -3.34
C SER A 105 10.89 0.45 -2.57
N ALA A 106 10.76 0.32 -1.25
CA ALA A 106 10.16 1.32 -0.39
C ALA A 106 10.91 2.67 -0.42
N ILE A 107 12.25 2.64 -0.48
CA ILE A 107 13.08 3.85 -0.60
C ILE A 107 12.91 4.47 -2.01
N ALA A 108 12.88 3.64 -3.06
CA ALA A 108 12.63 4.10 -4.42
C ALA A 108 11.25 4.75 -4.57
N ALA A 109 10.24 4.21 -3.87
CA ALA A 109 8.90 4.80 -3.77
C ALA A 109 8.95 6.23 -3.23
N LEU A 110 9.62 6.42 -2.09
CA LEU A 110 9.74 7.71 -1.43
C LEU A 110 10.48 8.73 -2.32
N LYS A 111 11.54 8.28 -3.00
CA LYS A 111 12.27 9.11 -3.96
C LYS A 111 11.37 9.53 -5.12
N THR A 112 10.60 8.59 -5.68
CA THR A 112 9.64 8.85 -6.75
C THR A 112 8.56 9.85 -6.31
N LEU A 113 8.04 9.70 -5.09
CA LEU A 113 7.08 10.63 -4.52
C LEU A 113 7.68 12.04 -4.41
N ARG A 114 8.88 12.16 -3.83
CA ARG A 114 9.60 13.44 -3.72
C ARG A 114 9.81 14.10 -5.09
N GLU A 115 10.18 13.33 -6.10
CA GLU A 115 10.35 13.83 -7.47
C GLU A 115 9.04 14.31 -8.09
N ARG A 116 7.91 13.62 -7.85
CA ARG A 116 6.58 14.07 -8.29
C ARG A 116 6.21 15.42 -7.66
N TYR A 117 6.44 15.58 -6.36
CA TYR A 117 6.19 16.85 -5.66
C TYR A 117 7.13 17.97 -6.12
N ALA A 118 8.42 17.67 -6.31
CA ALA A 118 9.39 18.63 -6.83
C ALA A 118 9.02 19.11 -8.25
N LYS A 119 8.57 18.20 -9.13
CA LYS A 119 8.06 18.54 -10.46
C LYS A 119 6.80 19.41 -10.41
N ALA A 120 5.97 19.23 -9.39
CA ALA A 120 4.80 20.07 -9.13
C ALA A 120 5.17 21.42 -8.45
N GLY A 121 6.46 21.67 -8.18
CA GLY A 121 6.91 22.89 -7.49
C GLY A 121 6.56 22.93 -6.00
N LYS A 122 6.27 21.78 -5.39
CA LYS A 122 5.82 21.65 -4.00
C LYS A 122 6.92 21.08 -3.13
N HIS A 123 7.03 21.57 -1.89
CA HIS A 123 8.02 21.11 -0.93
C HIS A 123 7.45 19.95 -0.10
N LEU A 124 8.06 18.77 -0.25
CA LEU A 124 7.75 17.59 0.54
C LEU A 124 8.78 17.42 1.66
N ARG A 125 8.32 17.54 2.90
CA ARG A 125 9.12 17.28 4.12
C ARG A 125 8.77 15.89 4.65
N VAL A 126 9.78 15.10 5.04
CA VAL A 126 9.56 13.78 5.65
C VAL A 126 10.02 13.83 7.09
N VAL A 127 9.15 13.44 8.03
CA VAL A 127 9.39 13.47 9.48
C VAL A 127 9.15 12.11 10.12
N HIS A 128 9.72 11.91 11.32
CA HIS A 128 9.62 10.67 12.10
C HIS A 128 9.98 9.38 11.34
N LEU A 129 11.00 9.43 10.49
CA LEU A 129 11.57 8.20 9.94
C LEU A 129 12.06 7.31 11.10
N SER A 130 11.67 6.03 11.09
CA SER A 130 12.17 5.08 12.08
C SER A 130 13.70 4.99 12.04
N GLU A 131 14.36 4.78 13.19
CA GLU A 131 15.82 4.67 13.29
C GLU A 131 16.40 3.59 12.36
N ARG A 132 15.66 2.50 12.12
CA ARG A 132 16.01 1.46 11.14
C ARG A 132 16.02 2.02 9.71
N CYS A 133 15.03 2.82 9.34
CA CYS A 133 14.96 3.43 8.03
C CYS A 133 16.02 4.52 7.85
N LYS A 134 16.31 5.33 8.89
CA LYS A 134 17.44 6.27 8.88
C LYS A 134 18.77 5.57 8.57
N ARG A 135 19.01 4.38 9.16
CA ARG A 135 20.20 3.57 8.86
C ARG A 135 20.22 3.06 7.42
N LEU A 136 19.07 2.66 6.86
CA LEU A 136 18.97 2.23 5.46
C LEU A 136 19.14 3.39 4.47
N LEU A 137 18.52 4.55 4.72
CA LEU A 137 18.71 5.76 3.92
C LEU A 137 20.17 6.22 3.93
N LYS A 138 20.82 6.17 5.11
CA LYS A 138 22.24 6.52 5.26
C LYS A 138 23.15 5.57 4.48
N ARG A 139 22.79 4.28 4.37
CA ARG A 139 23.50 3.30 3.53
C ARG A 139 23.19 3.46 2.04
N ALA A 140 21.99 3.91 1.69
CA ALA A 140 21.56 4.14 0.31
C ALA A 140 22.04 5.49 -0.29
N GLY A 141 22.83 6.27 0.44
CA GLY A 141 23.49 7.48 -0.07
C GLY A 141 22.57 8.68 -0.26
N VAL A 142 21.35 8.68 0.30
CA VAL A 142 20.46 9.85 0.27
C VAL A 142 20.92 10.82 1.35
N GLN A 143 21.96 11.60 1.05
CA GLN A 143 22.40 12.69 1.91
C GLN A 143 21.41 13.85 1.87
N HIS A 144 21.10 14.36 3.06
CA HIS A 144 20.43 15.63 3.27
C HIS A 144 21.27 16.76 2.68
N ALA A 145 20.68 17.49 1.73
CA ALA A 145 20.98 18.89 1.48
C ALA A 145 19.67 19.66 1.74
#